data_AF-I0YJA9-F1
#
_entry.id   AF-I0YJA9-F1
#
_cell.length_a   1.000
_cell.length_b   1.000
_cell.length_c   1.000
_cell.angle_alpha   90.00
_cell.angle_beta   90.00
_cell.angle_gamma   90.00
#
_symmetry.space_group_name_H-M   'P 1'
#
loop_
_entity.id
_entity.type
_entity.pdbx_description
1 polymer ?
#
loop_
_entity_poly.entity_id
_entity_poly.type
_entity_poly.pdbx_seq_one_letter_code
_entity_poly.pdbx_strand_id
1 'polypeptide(L)'
;CPMKHTHPWEECCYAHPHENARRRDPRKYQYVAEPCPDYKRGICLLGSACPYAHGVYERNLHPSKYRTQMCTETGHCSRKVCFFAHETWQLR
;
A
#
# COMPACT_ATOMS: atom_id res chain seq x y z
N CYS A 1 0.89 3.18 15.97
CA CYS A 1 2.19 3.86 15.77
C CYS A 1 2.91 3.98 17.11
N PRO A 2 4.21 3.62 17.21
CA PRO A 2 5.02 3.73 18.43
C PRO A 2 5.53 5.15 18.70
N MET A 3 5.48 6.05 17.71
CA MET A 3 5.82 7.46 17.92
C MET A 3 4.71 8.16 18.70
N LYS A 4 5.09 8.83 19.79
CA LYS A 4 4.16 9.53 20.70
C LYS A 4 3.81 10.96 20.26
N HIS A 5 4.34 11.42 19.12
CA HIS A 5 4.12 12.77 18.58
C HIS A 5 3.60 12.70 17.13
N THR A 6 2.98 13.79 16.67
CA THR A 6 2.54 13.95 15.27
C THR A 6 3.73 13.94 14.33
N HIS A 7 3.66 13.14 13.27
CA HIS A 7 4.70 13.00 12.25
C HIS A 7 4.05 12.83 10.88
N PRO A 8 4.78 13.06 9.78
CA PRO A 8 4.28 12.78 8.45
C PRO A 8 3.99 11.29 8.32
N TRP A 9 2.83 10.96 7.77
CA TRP A 9 2.37 9.58 7.58
C TRP A 9 3.37 8.74 6.74
N GLU A 10 4.13 9.39 5.85
CA GLU A 10 5.19 8.79 5.02
C GLU A 10 6.38 8.24 5.84
N GLU A 11 6.51 8.69 7.09
CA GLU A 11 7.57 8.25 8.01
C GLU A 11 7.14 7.12 8.94
N CYS A 12 5.86 6.74 8.88
CA CYS A 12 5.30 5.72 9.76
C CYS A 12 4.86 4.48 8.99
N CYS A 13 5.36 3.32 9.39
CA CYS A 13 4.94 2.04 8.82
C CYS A 13 3.63 1.50 9.42
N TYR A 14 2.98 2.23 10.33
CA TYR A 14 1.73 1.83 10.99
C TYR A 14 0.56 2.62 10.43
N ALA A 15 -0.60 1.97 10.27
CA ALA A 15 -1.81 2.68 9.86
C ALA A 15 -2.32 3.62 10.96
N HIS A 16 -2.61 4.87 10.62
CA HIS A 16 -3.35 5.79 11.47
C HIS A 16 -4.82 5.93 11.02
N PRO A 17 -5.72 6.35 11.92
CA PRO A 17 -7.09 6.71 11.55
C PRO A 17 -7.09 7.85 10.51
N HIS A 18 -7.92 7.73 9.47
CA HIS A 18 -8.09 8.71 8.38
C HIS A 18 -6.92 8.84 7.40
N GLU A 19 -5.89 7.99 7.48
CA GLU A 19 -4.82 7.97 6.48
C GLU A 19 -5.13 7.00 5.33
N ASN A 20 -4.86 7.48 4.10
CA ASN A 20 -4.96 6.69 2.87
C ASN A 20 -3.89 5.58 2.75
N ALA A 21 -3.02 5.47 3.75
CA ALA A 21 -1.96 4.47 3.82
C ALA A 21 -2.38 3.17 4.52
N ARG A 22 -3.64 3.05 4.95
CA ARG A 22 -4.14 1.83 5.59
C ARG A 22 -4.08 0.66 4.59
N ARG A 23 -3.43 -0.42 5.00
CA ARG A 23 -3.38 -1.69 4.27
C ARG A 23 -4.01 -2.81 5.09
N ARG A 24 -5.01 -3.50 4.53
CA ARG A 24 -5.49 -4.78 5.03
C ARG A 24 -4.47 -5.87 4.77
N ASP A 25 -4.22 -6.68 5.80
CA ASP A 25 -3.33 -7.84 5.71
C ASP A 25 -3.90 -8.83 4.66
N PRO A 26 -3.19 -9.10 3.55
CA PRO A 26 -3.65 -10.01 2.51
C PRO A 26 -3.78 -11.47 2.99
N ARG A 27 -3.19 -11.84 4.15
CA ARG A 27 -3.38 -13.16 4.77
C ARG A 27 -4.73 -13.27 5.48
N LYS A 28 -5.25 -12.15 5.99
CA LYS A 28 -6.53 -12.08 6.72
C LYS A 28 -7.70 -11.69 5.82
N TYR A 29 -7.46 -10.85 4.82
CA TYR A 29 -8.47 -10.32 3.91
C TYR A 29 -8.10 -10.67 2.48
N GLN A 30 -8.99 -11.37 1.79
CA GLN A 30 -8.85 -11.66 0.37
C GLN A 30 -9.39 -10.47 -0.41
N TYR A 31 -8.50 -9.74 -1.09
CA TYR A 31 -8.85 -8.67 -2.02
C TYR A 31 -7.87 -8.68 -3.18
N VAL A 32 -8.30 -8.15 -4.33
CA VAL A 32 -7.47 -8.01 -5.52
C VAL A 32 -6.81 -6.64 -5.56
N ALA A 33 -5.73 -6.49 -6.33
CA ALA A 33 -4.98 -5.24 -6.40
C ALA A 33 -5.75 -4.09 -7.08
N GLU A 34 -6.82 -4.41 -7.80
CA GLU A 34 -7.66 -3.48 -8.54
C GLU A 34 -8.33 -2.50 -7.58
N PRO A 35 -8.30 -1.19 -7.88
CA PRO A 35 -8.82 -0.17 -6.98
C PRO A 35 -10.35 -0.27 -6.86
N CYS A 36 -10.85 -0.19 -5.63
CA CYS A 36 -12.29 -0.15 -5.37
C CYS A 36 -12.89 1.16 -5.93
N PRO A 37 -13.92 1.09 -6.79
CA PRO A 37 -14.56 2.27 -7.34
C PRO A 37 -15.30 3.09 -6.28
N ASP A 38 -15.89 2.43 -5.27
CA ASP A 38 -16.61 3.10 -4.18
C ASP A 38 -15.65 3.83 -3.25
N TYR A 39 -14.56 3.17 -2.87
CA TYR A 39 -13.52 3.79 -2.04
C TYR A 39 -12.90 5.00 -2.74
N LYS A 40 -12.65 4.91 -4.06
CA LYS A 40 -12.15 6.03 -4.86
C LYS A 40 -13.12 7.23 -4.85
N ARG A 41 -14.42 6.99 -4.71
CA ARG A 41 -15.47 8.02 -4.60
C ARG A 41 -15.63 8.58 -3.17
N GLY A 42 -14.93 8.00 -2.20
CA GLY A 42 -14.82 8.53 -0.83
C GLY A 42 -15.26 7.53 0.25
N ILE A 43 -16.25 6.67 -0.02
CA ILE A 43 -16.78 5.74 0.98
C ILE A 43 -17.06 4.39 0.32
N CYS A 44 -16.45 3.32 0.86
CA CYS A 44 -16.82 1.95 0.54
C CYS A 44 -17.59 1.34 1.72
N LEU A 45 -18.85 0.97 1.50
CA LEU A 45 -19.73 0.40 2.52
C LEU A 45 -19.36 -1.05 2.91
N LEU A 46 -18.63 -1.76 2.03
CA LEU A 46 -18.14 -3.11 2.30
C LEU A 46 -17.00 -3.13 3.33
N GLY A 47 -16.38 -1.98 3.60
CA GLY A 47 -15.32 -1.83 4.59
C GLY A 47 -14.21 -2.87 4.39
N SER A 48 -13.93 -3.65 5.44
CA SER A 48 -12.85 -4.64 5.37
C SER A 48 -13.16 -5.87 4.52
N ALA A 49 -14.43 -6.13 4.23
CA ALA A 49 -14.88 -7.23 3.37
C ALA A 49 -14.87 -6.88 1.88
N CYS A 50 -14.48 -5.65 1.50
CA CYS A 50 -14.41 -5.28 0.09
C CYS A 50 -13.38 -6.15 -0.66
N PRO A 51 -13.73 -6.75 -1.81
CA PRO A 51 -12.79 -7.59 -2.55
C PRO A 51 -11.77 -6.79 -3.37
N TYR A 52 -11.82 -5.45 -3.34
CA TYR A 52 -10.93 -4.57 -4.10
C TYR A 52 -10.02 -3.75 -3.19
N ALA A 53 -8.90 -3.24 -3.72
CA ALA A 53 -7.95 -2.44 -2.97
C ALA A 53 -8.49 -1.06 -2.60
N HIS A 54 -8.31 -0.69 -1.33
CA HIS A 54 -8.66 0.60 -0.72
C HIS A 54 -7.43 1.49 -0.61
N GLY A 55 -6.97 2.00 -1.75
CA GLY A 55 -5.88 2.96 -1.82
C GLY A 55 -4.57 2.42 -2.39
N VAL A 56 -3.56 3.28 -2.39
CA VAL A 56 -2.27 3.06 -3.07
C VAL A 56 -1.49 1.91 -2.42
N TYR A 57 -1.56 1.79 -1.10
CA TYR A 57 -0.82 0.77 -0.34
C TYR A 57 -1.39 -0.62 -0.54
N GLU A 58 -2.71 -0.79 -0.45
CA GLU A 58 -3.34 -2.08 -0.73
C GLU A 58 -3.08 -2.55 -2.16
N ARG A 59 -3.15 -1.64 -3.14
CA ARG A 59 -2.87 -1.98 -4.53
C ARG A 59 -1.41 -2.37 -4.75
N ASN A 60 -0.47 -1.51 -4.38
CA ASN A 60 0.92 -1.67 -4.81
C ASN A 60 1.75 -2.58 -3.89
N LEU A 61 1.32 -2.77 -2.64
CA LEU A 61 1.88 -3.80 -1.77
C LEU A 61 1.13 -5.14 -1.87
N HIS A 62 0.12 -5.25 -2.74
CA HIS A 62 -0.55 -6.52 -3.01
C HIS A 62 0.47 -7.56 -3.50
N PRO A 63 0.39 -8.84 -3.07
CA PRO A 63 1.34 -9.88 -3.50
C PRO A 63 1.52 -10.03 -5.02
N SER A 64 0.50 -9.69 -5.82
CA SER A 64 0.53 -9.74 -7.29
C SER A 64 1.09 -8.48 -7.98
N LYS A 65 1.43 -7.42 -7.22
CA LYS A 65 1.96 -6.16 -7.75
C LYS A 65 3.29 -5.76 -7.10
N TYR A 66 3.52 -6.16 -5.85
CA TYR A 66 4.71 -5.77 -5.12
C TYR A 66 5.97 -6.39 -5.74
N ARG A 67 6.89 -5.50 -6.17
CA ARG A 67 8.16 -5.87 -6.81
C ARG A 67 8.01 -6.74 -8.07
N THR A 68 6.94 -6.55 -8.84
CA THR A 68 6.82 -7.20 -10.16
C THR A 68 7.42 -6.36 -11.28
N GLN A 69 7.89 -5.14 -10.97
CA GLN A 69 8.49 -4.20 -11.91
C GLN A 69 9.69 -3.49 -11.27
N MET A 70 10.65 -3.09 -12.09
CA MET A 70 11.81 -2.30 -11.65
C MET A 70 11.42 -0.85 -11.36
N CYS A 71 12.08 -0.25 -10.39
CA CYS A 71 11.93 1.17 -10.09
C CYS A 71 12.61 1.99 -11.19
N THR A 72 11.94 3.05 -11.64
CA THR A 72 12.49 3.98 -12.64
C THR A 72 13.64 4.82 -12.10
N GLU A 73 13.71 4.99 -10.78
CA GLU A 73 14.75 5.75 -10.07
C GLU A 73 15.77 4.81 -9.41
N THR A 74 16.03 3.65 -10.02
CA THR A 74 16.99 2.68 -9.47
C THR A 74 18.35 3.36 -9.22
N GLY A 75 18.91 3.18 -8.01
CA GLY A 75 20.15 3.84 -7.56
C GLY A 75 19.98 5.24 -6.93
N HIS A 76 18.84 5.91 -7.16
CA HIS A 76 18.55 7.26 -6.63
C HIS A 76 17.22 7.36 -5.87
N CYS A 77 16.44 6.28 -5.82
CA CYS A 77 15.15 6.26 -5.14
C CYS A 77 15.33 6.45 -3.62
N SER A 78 14.87 7.58 -3.10
CA SER A 78 14.89 7.93 -1.68
C SER A 78 13.58 7.60 -0.95
N ARG A 79 12.62 6.96 -1.63
CA ARG A 79 11.32 6.59 -1.03
C ARG A 79 11.53 5.55 0.07
N LYS A 80 11.15 5.89 1.31
CA LYS A 80 11.19 4.97 2.47
C LYS A 80 10.40 3.68 2.20
N VAL A 81 9.27 3.80 1.49
CA VAL A 81 8.47 2.65 1.02
C VAL A 81 8.35 2.73 -0.50
N CYS A 82 9.23 2.02 -1.21
CA CYS A 82 9.11 1.81 -2.65
C CYS A 82 8.36 0.50 -2.94
N PHE A 83 7.41 0.55 -3.87
CA PHE A 83 6.62 -0.62 -4.28
C PHE A 83 7.30 -1.48 -5.35
N PHE A 84 8.35 -0.95 -5.96
CA PHE A 84 9.07 -1.54 -7.09
C PHE A 84 10.39 -2.16 -6.64
N ALA A 85 10.97 -3.01 -7.47
CA ALA A 85 12.29 -3.60 -7.24
C ALA A 85 13.39 -2.59 -7.56
N HIS A 86 14.40 -2.46 -6.69
CA HIS A 86 15.61 -1.67 -6.97
C HIS A 86 16.73 -2.54 -7.55
N GLU A 87 16.58 -3.86 -7.49
CA GLU A 87 17.56 -4.81 -8.01
C GLU A 87 16.83 -5.97 -8.68
N THR A 88 17.46 -6.62 -9.65
CA THR A 88 16.83 -7.74 -10.38
C THR A 88 16.46 -8.91 -9.48
N TRP A 89 17.26 -9.19 -8.45
CA TRP A 89 16.98 -10.23 -7.45
C TRP A 89 15.79 -9.91 -6.53
N GLN A 90 15.35 -8.65 -6.49
CA GLN A 90 14.16 -8.25 -5.73
C GLN A 90 12.87 -8.48 -6.53
N LEU A 91 12.95 -8.71 -7.84
CA LEU A 91 11.79 -9.01 -8.67
C LEU A 91 11.15 -10.36 -8.26
N ARG A 92 9.84 -10.46 -8.40
CA ARG A 92 9.03 -11.62 -8.01
C ARG A 92 8.15 -12.12 -9.13
#